data_AF-A0A7V3ANA4-F1
#
_entry.id   AF-A0A7V3ANA4-F1
#
_cell.length_a   1.000
_cell.length_b   1.000
_cell.length_c   1.000
_cell.angle_alpha   90.00
_cell.angle_beta   90.00
_cell.angle_gamma   90.00
#
_symmetry.space_group_name_H-M   'P 1'
#
loop_
_entity.id
_entity.type
_entity.pdbx_description
1 polymer ?
#
loop_
_entity_poly.entity_id
_entity_poly.type
_entity_poly.pdbx_seq_one_letter_code
_entity_poly.pdbx_strand_id
1 'polypeptide(L)'
;MPRLLDLARRYTVTMRLAPGGSLAKLFVRQAQPDVILAVACENELALGIREVHPIPVVAVLNDIPGSPCVNTTVAVDAVGRALQDLFPGR
;
A
#
# COMPACT_ATOMS: atom_id res chain seq x y z
N MET A 1 0.38 -18.22 -8.00
CA MET A 1 0.18 -16.76 -7.91
C MET A 1 -0.54 -16.45 -6.60
N PRO A 2 0.18 -15.97 -5.56
CA PRO A 2 -0.51 -15.48 -4.37
C PRO A 2 -1.36 -14.27 -4.76
N ARG A 3 -2.62 -14.23 -4.34
CA ARG A 3 -3.47 -13.04 -4.46
C ARG A 3 -3.18 -12.12 -3.29
N LEU A 4 -3.45 -10.82 -3.42
CA LEU A 4 -3.31 -9.84 -2.32
C LEU A 4 -4.06 -10.30 -1.05
N LEU A 5 -5.22 -10.94 -1.23
CA LEU A 5 -6.00 -11.52 -0.14
C LEU A 5 -5.28 -12.67 0.59
N ASP A 6 -4.47 -13.45 -0.12
CA ASP A 6 -3.71 -14.55 0.49
C ASP A 6 -2.58 -13.99 1.37
N LEU A 7 -1.95 -12.89 0.94
CA LEU A 7 -0.98 -12.16 1.75
C LEU A 7 -1.63 -11.55 3.00
N ALA A 8 -2.78 -10.88 2.82
CA ALA A 8 -3.52 -10.28 3.94
C ALA A 8 -4.01 -11.31 4.97
N ARG A 9 -4.19 -12.59 4.59
CA ARG A 9 -4.53 -13.67 5.52
C ARG A 9 -3.33 -14.22 6.29
N ARG A 10 -2.13 -14.17 5.70
CA ARG A 10 -0.89 -14.67 6.31
C ARG A 10 -0.31 -13.68 7.33
N TYR A 11 -0.40 -12.40 7.02
CA TYR A 11 0.07 -11.34 7.90
C TYR A 11 -1.10 -10.75 8.69
N THR A 12 -0.85 -10.27 9.92
CA THR A 12 -1.89 -9.59 10.71
C THR A 12 -2.04 -8.14 10.24
N VAL A 13 -2.53 -7.96 9.01
CA VAL A 13 -2.67 -6.65 8.36
C VAL A 13 -4.12 -6.38 7.96
N THR A 14 -4.54 -5.13 8.12
CA THR A 14 -5.84 -4.67 7.62
C THR A 14 -5.66 -4.11 6.22
N MET A 15 -6.18 -4.81 5.20
CA MET A 15 -6.11 -4.36 3.81
C MET A 15 -7.41 -3.62 3.42
N ARG A 16 -7.27 -2.41 2.86
CA ARG A 16 -8.40 -1.61 2.34
C ARG A 16 -8.08 -1.12 0.93
N LEU A 17 -9.02 -1.27 0.01
CA LEU A 17 -8.93 -0.71 -1.34
C LEU A 17 -9.50 0.71 -1.35
N ALA A 18 -8.71 1.70 -1.76
CA ALA A 18 -9.14 3.07 -1.92
C ALA A 18 -9.06 3.49 -3.40
N PRO A 19 -10.15 3.93 -4.04
CA PRO A 19 -10.13 4.40 -5.43
C PRO A 19 -9.33 5.70 -5.66
N GLY A 20 -8.89 6.36 -4.59
CA GLY A 20 -8.06 7.55 -4.66
C GLY A 20 -7.61 8.04 -3.28
N GLY A 21 -6.68 9.01 -3.27
CA GLY A 21 -6.03 9.51 -2.05
C GLY A 21 -6.99 10.02 -0.97
N SER A 22 -8.09 10.70 -1.33
CA SER A 22 -9.06 11.21 -0.35
C SER A 22 -9.68 10.11 0.50
N LEU A 23 -10.07 8.98 -0.12
CA LEU A 23 -10.63 7.85 0.62
C LEU A 23 -9.55 7.09 1.39
N ALA A 24 -8.35 6.96 0.81
CA ALA A 24 -7.20 6.36 1.51
C ALA A 24 -6.91 7.11 2.82
N LYS A 25 -6.93 8.44 2.79
CA LYS A 25 -6.71 9.29 3.97
C LYS A 25 -7.80 9.13 5.02
N LEU A 26 -9.07 9.03 4.59
CA LEU A 26 -10.16 8.72 5.52
C LEU A 26 -9.92 7.37 6.22
N PHE A 27 -9.47 6.37 5.46
CA PHE A 27 -9.21 5.04 5.99
C PHE A 27 -8.05 5.01 6.98
N VAL A 28 -6.97 5.73 6.69
CA VAL A 28 -5.83 5.89 7.61
C VAL A 28 -6.29 6.54 8.92
N ARG A 29 -7.07 7.63 8.85
CA ARG A 29 -7.59 8.30 10.06
C ARG A 29 -8.50 7.40 10.90
N GLN A 30 -9.32 6.57 10.26
CA GLN A 30 -10.21 5.64 10.96
C GLN A 30 -9.46 4.46 11.58
N ALA A 31 -8.46 3.94 10.90
CA ALA A 31 -7.73 2.76 11.33
C ALA A 31 -6.63 3.07 12.37
N GLN A 32 -6.10 4.30 12.35
CA GLN A 32 -4.96 4.73 13.18
C GLN A 32 -3.83 3.68 13.24
N PRO A 33 -3.28 3.28 12.07
CA PRO A 33 -2.30 2.19 12.02
C PRO A 33 -0.93 2.61 12.56
N ASP A 34 -0.17 1.63 13.07
CA ASP A 34 1.23 1.82 13.48
C ASP A 34 2.18 2.03 12.27
N VAL A 35 1.86 1.40 11.13
CA VAL A 35 2.60 1.51 9.87
C VAL A 35 1.67 1.35 8.68
N ILE A 36 1.94 2.08 7.60
CA ILE A 36 1.17 2.01 6.35
C ILE A 36 2.05 1.37 5.27
N LEU A 37 1.55 0.30 4.64
CA LEU A 37 2.07 -0.19 3.36
C LEU A 37 1.22 0.40 2.23
N ALA A 38 1.72 1.44 1.58
CA ALA A 38 1.00 2.16 0.53
C ALA A 38 1.40 1.64 -0.86
N VAL A 39 0.39 1.34 -1.69
CA VAL A 39 0.57 0.88 -3.07
C VAL A 39 -0.11 1.86 -4.01
N ALA A 40 0.65 2.64 -4.77
CA ALA A 40 0.12 3.62 -5.73
C ALA A 40 1.20 4.05 -6.74
N CYS A 41 0.87 5.00 -7.62
CA CYS A 41 1.86 5.68 -8.46
C CYS A 41 2.69 6.70 -7.65
N GLU A 42 3.80 7.15 -8.22
CA GLU A 42 4.77 8.05 -7.61
C GLU A 42 4.11 9.33 -7.08
N ASN A 43 3.24 9.95 -7.87
CA ASN A 43 2.61 11.23 -7.53
C ASN A 43 1.66 11.10 -6.33
N GLU A 44 0.82 10.05 -6.30
CA GLU A 44 -0.09 9.80 -5.18
C GLU A 44 0.69 9.40 -3.92
N LEU A 45 1.77 8.62 -4.05
CA LEU A 45 2.65 8.30 -2.93
C LEU A 45 3.31 9.55 -2.36
N ALA A 46 3.90 10.40 -3.20
CA ALA A 46 4.59 11.60 -2.76
C ALA A 46 3.67 12.55 -1.99
N LEU A 47 2.43 12.73 -2.45
CA LEU A 47 1.42 13.53 -1.75
C LEU A 47 0.95 12.82 -0.47
N GLY A 48 0.58 11.55 -0.58
CA GLY A 48 0.02 10.75 0.51
C GLY A 48 0.95 10.60 1.70
N ILE A 49 2.24 10.31 1.47
CA ILE A 49 3.24 10.12 2.53
C ILE A 49 3.36 11.36 3.42
N ARG A 50 3.36 12.56 2.80
CA ARG A 50 3.47 13.82 3.55
C ARG A 50 2.22 14.09 4.38
N GLU A 51 1.05 13.73 3.88
CA GLU A 51 -0.23 14.00 4.54
C GLU A 51 -0.52 13.06 5.73
N VAL A 52 0.07 11.86 5.77
CA VAL A 52 -0.16 10.88 6.84
C VAL A 52 0.87 10.94 7.97
N HIS A 53 1.80 11.90 7.92
CA HIS A 53 2.76 12.14 9.00
C HIS A 53 2.02 12.34 10.35
N PRO A 54 2.45 11.72 11.46
CA PRO A 54 3.75 11.07 11.68
C PRO A 54 3.80 9.55 11.42
N ILE A 55 2.75 8.96 10.83
CA ILE A 55 2.69 7.50 10.66
C ILE A 55 3.74 7.06 9.62
N PRO A 56 4.60 6.08 9.92
CA PRO A 56 5.59 5.60 8.98
C PRO A 56 4.93 4.90 7.78
N VAL A 57 5.48 5.15 6.59
CA VAL A 57 4.95 4.61 5.33
C VAL A 57 6.03 3.82 4.60
N VAL A 58 5.74 2.58 4.27
CA VAL A 58 6.48 1.77 3.29
C VAL A 58 5.72 1.88 1.97
N ALA A 59 6.41 2.32 0.93
CA ALA A 59 5.81 2.56 -0.37
C ALA A 59 6.18 1.45 -1.37
N VAL A 60 5.20 0.96 -2.11
CA VAL A 60 5.36 0.04 -3.23
C VAL A 60 4.77 0.71 -4.47
N LEU A 61 5.60 0.87 -5.50
CA LEU A 61 5.15 1.42 -6.77
C LEU A 61 4.35 0.38 -7.56
N ASN A 62 3.28 0.84 -8.20
CA ASN A 62 2.60 0.04 -9.21
C ASN A 62 3.47 -0.07 -10.46
N ASP A 63 3.26 -1.15 -11.22
CA ASP A 63 3.84 -1.26 -12.56
C ASP A 63 3.01 -0.38 -13.51
N ILE A 64 3.65 0.64 -14.08
CA ILE A 64 3.00 1.66 -14.91
C ILE A 64 3.39 1.41 -16.37
N PRO A 65 2.50 0.84 -17.21
CA PRO A 65 2.79 0.59 -18.62
C PRO A 65 2.75 1.87 -19.47
N GLY A 66 2.21 2.97 -18.95
CA GLY A 66 2.14 4.27 -19.64
C GLY A 66 1.48 5.36 -18.77
N SER A 67 1.54 6.62 -19.23
CA SER A 67 0.92 7.78 -18.57
C SER A 67 -0.36 8.22 -19.32
N PRO A 68 -1.47 8.54 -18.63
CA PRO A 68 -1.69 8.53 -17.17
C PRO A 68 -1.73 7.11 -16.59
N CYS A 69 -1.59 6.98 -15.26
CA CYS A 69 -1.63 5.71 -14.49
C CYS A 69 -3.00 5.02 -14.61
N VAL A 70 -3.24 4.40 -15.77
CA VAL A 70 -4.49 3.73 -16.14
C VAL A 70 -4.14 2.30 -16.53
N ASN A 71 -4.98 1.34 -16.14
CA ASN A 71 -4.74 -0.09 -16.33
C ASN A 71 -3.46 -0.60 -15.66
N THR A 72 -3.10 -0.03 -14.50
CA THR A 72 -1.95 -0.51 -13.73
C THR A 72 -2.27 -1.78 -12.96
N THR A 73 -1.23 -2.56 -12.69
CA THR A 73 -1.34 -3.76 -11.88
C THR A 73 -0.49 -3.60 -10.62
N VAL A 74 -0.92 -4.28 -9.56
CA VAL A 74 -0.16 -4.33 -8.31
C VAL A 74 0.89 -5.42 -8.44
N ALA A 75 2.16 -5.06 -8.24
CA ALA A 75 3.24 -6.02 -8.13
C ALA A 75 3.12 -6.81 -6.81
N VAL A 76 2.30 -7.87 -6.81
CA VAL A 76 2.00 -8.66 -5.59
C VAL A 76 3.26 -9.21 -4.94
N ASP A 77 4.28 -9.58 -5.73
CA ASP A 77 5.57 -10.04 -5.22
C ASP A 77 6.38 -8.93 -4.52
N ALA A 78 6.23 -7.67 -4.95
CA ALA A 78 6.83 -6.53 -4.25
C ALA A 78 6.11 -6.26 -2.93
N VAL A 79 4.78 -6.35 -2.90
CA VAL A 79 3.98 -6.26 -1.67
C VAL A 79 4.37 -7.37 -0.69
N GLY A 80 4.52 -8.61 -1.18
CA GLY A 80 4.94 -9.75 -0.37
C GLY A 80 6.30 -9.56 0.27
N ARG A 81 7.30 -9.09 -0.50
CA ARG A 81 8.64 -8.77 0.02
C ARG A 81 8.60 -7.66 1.08
N ALA A 82 7.87 -6.58 0.82
CA ALA A 82 7.73 -5.49 1.79
C ALA A 82 7.08 -5.96 3.11
N LEU A 83 6.11 -6.89 3.04
CA LEU A 83 5.53 -7.50 4.25
C LEU A 83 6.52 -8.40 4.99
N GLN A 84 7.37 -9.16 4.28
CA GLN A 84 8.42 -9.96 4.90
C GLN A 84 9.45 -9.08 5.63
N ASP A 85 9.85 -7.97 5.03
CA ASP A 85 10.80 -7.03 5.62
C ASP A 85 10.20 -6.33 6.87
N LEU A 86 8.90 -6.05 6.87
CA LEU A 86 8.19 -5.47 8.01
C LEU A 86 7.93 -6.47 9.15
N PHE A 87 7.76 -7.75 8.83
CA PHE A 87 7.47 -8.82 9.79
C PHE A 87 8.49 -9.97 9.68
N PRO A 88 9.77 -9.72 9.99
CA PRO A 88 10.80 -10.76 9.91
C PRO A 88 10.46 -11.90 10.89
N GLY A 89 10.39 -13.13 10.36
CA GLY A 89 10.07 -14.33 11.15
C GLY A 89 8.63 -14.85 11.03
N ARG A 90 7.82 -14.30 10.11
CA ARG A 90 6.54 -14.88 9.67
C ARG A 90 6.52 -15.26 8.21
#